data_AF-A0A176RW45-F1
#
_entry.id   AF-A0A176RW45-F1
#
_cell.length_a   1.000
_cell.length_b   1.000
_cell.length_c   1.000
_cell.angle_alpha   90.00
_cell.angle_beta   90.00
_cell.angle_gamma   90.00
#
_symmetry.space_group_name_H-M   'P 1'
#
loop_
_entity.id
_entity.type
_entity.pdbx_description
1 polymer ?
#
loop_
_entity_poly.entity_id
_entity_poly.type
_entity_poly.pdbx_seq_one_letter_code
_entity_poly.pdbx_strand_id
1 'polypeptide(L)'
;MENRVVVTSTNDKSLTWQIVYSSFADKFLWQIDSGSSVGEAFQIAATIILNDDLFGGQRPWLDDDGDGQFFNDGALAANIYLGGEGFIQTPPPAITQVHPHKTLAENDSSATLWVKTSPSGSTAKLYKVQAVLVNPNFVLSDYQGEATNFDRFEAVYDKFCTAGLWRIFYQAQDTDGVWSEIATGEVQAQGCSLPATVKMDMNQSRYTTTEPLRLDMTVNGQAVVDLYVAIVFPAGYFQTIA
;
A
#
# COMPACT_ATOMS: atom_id res chain seq x y z
N MET A 1 -5.88 42.14 3.26
CA MET A 1 -5.30 40.83 3.62
C MET A 1 -4.05 40.73 2.77
N GLU A 2 -2.95 41.33 3.23
CA GLU A 2 -1.66 41.19 2.55
C GLU A 2 -0.86 40.17 3.38
N ASN A 3 -0.14 39.27 2.70
CA ASN A 3 0.68 38.19 3.30
C ASN A 3 -0.07 36.93 3.77
N ARG A 4 -1.01 36.42 2.97
CA ARG A 4 -1.57 35.08 3.18
C ARG A 4 -1.20 34.20 1.99
N VAL A 5 -0.71 33.00 2.28
CA VAL A 5 -0.60 31.93 1.29
C VAL A 5 -1.66 30.90 1.58
N VAL A 6 -2.42 30.52 0.56
CA VAL A 6 -3.41 29.45 0.61
C VAL A 6 -2.95 28.35 -0.32
N VAL A 7 -2.86 27.13 0.20
CA VAL A 7 -2.54 25.94 -0.61
C VAL A 7 -3.74 25.00 -0.54
N THR A 8 -4.18 24.54 -1.70
CA THR A 8 -5.26 23.55 -1.80
C THR A 8 -4.77 22.33 -2.59
N SER A 9 -5.20 21.16 -2.15
CA SER A 9 -4.87 19.89 -2.83
C SER A 9 -5.55 19.78 -4.20
N THR A 10 -6.56 20.60 -4.48
CA THR A 10 -7.32 20.57 -5.72
C THR A 10 -7.78 21.97 -6.12
N ASN A 11 -8.21 22.12 -7.36
CA ASN A 11 -8.79 23.33 -7.90
C ASN A 11 -10.33 23.30 -7.84
N ASP A 12 -10.96 24.32 -8.41
CA ASP A 12 -12.41 24.49 -8.50
C ASP A 12 -13.14 23.43 -9.35
N LYS A 13 -12.40 22.57 -10.07
CA LYS A 13 -12.94 21.65 -11.10
C LYS A 13 -12.54 20.20 -10.95
N SER A 14 -11.57 19.88 -10.09
CA SER A 14 -11.08 18.52 -9.87
C SER A 14 -11.39 18.07 -8.45
N LEU A 15 -11.50 16.75 -8.29
CA LEU A 15 -11.67 16.14 -6.98
C LEU A 15 -10.31 16.02 -6.29
N THR A 16 -10.31 16.07 -4.97
CA THR A 16 -9.15 15.64 -4.19
C THR A 16 -9.04 14.12 -4.28
N TRP A 17 -7.85 13.62 -4.62
CA TRP A 17 -7.53 12.21 -4.57
C TRP A 17 -6.57 11.93 -3.41
N GLN A 18 -6.82 10.82 -2.74
CA GLN A 18 -5.92 10.26 -1.75
C GLN A 18 -5.82 8.78 -2.07
N ILE A 19 -4.62 8.35 -2.45
CA ILE A 19 -4.30 6.94 -2.56
C ILE A 19 -3.59 6.53 -1.26
N VAL A 20 -3.53 5.23 -1.00
CA VAL A 20 -3.01 4.72 0.27
C VAL A 20 -1.53 5.10 0.42
N TYR A 21 -1.22 5.84 1.49
CA TYR A 21 0.09 6.42 1.82
C TYR A 21 0.63 7.48 0.84
N SER A 22 -0.21 8.01 -0.05
CA SER A 22 0.22 9.08 -0.95
C SER A 22 -0.96 10.01 -1.27
N SER A 23 -0.81 11.26 -0.88
CA SER A 23 -1.71 12.36 -1.19
C SER A 23 -0.88 13.59 -1.55
N PHE A 24 -1.53 14.61 -2.11
CA PHE A 24 -0.89 15.91 -2.27
C PHE A 24 -0.31 16.42 -0.94
N ALA A 25 -1.06 16.27 0.17
CA ALA A 25 -0.61 16.71 1.48
C ALA A 25 0.64 15.96 1.93
N ASP A 26 0.73 14.64 1.72
CA ASP A 26 1.91 13.86 2.07
C ASP A 26 3.15 14.34 1.29
N LYS A 27 3.00 14.59 -0.03
CA LYS A 27 4.09 15.12 -0.86
C LYS A 27 4.50 16.52 -0.44
N PHE A 28 3.53 17.39 -0.17
CA PHE A 28 3.77 18.77 0.23
C PHE A 28 4.46 18.84 1.59
N LEU A 29 3.93 18.15 2.60
CA LEU A 29 4.49 18.15 3.96
C LEU A 29 5.89 17.55 3.98
N TRP A 30 6.16 16.50 3.19
CA TRP A 30 7.50 15.93 3.10
C TRP A 30 8.54 16.95 2.61
N GLN A 31 8.19 17.80 1.64
CA GLN A 31 9.09 18.85 1.15
C GLN A 31 9.31 19.93 2.22
N ILE A 32 8.25 20.32 2.92
CA ILE A 32 8.34 21.26 4.05
C ILE A 32 9.27 20.70 5.14
N ASP A 33 9.08 19.44 5.52
CA ASP A 33 9.91 18.76 6.54
C ASP A 33 11.38 18.64 6.09
N SER A 34 11.61 18.60 4.78
CA SER A 34 12.95 18.60 4.16
C SER A 34 13.58 20.00 4.08
N GLY A 35 12.88 21.04 4.54
CA GLY A 35 13.37 22.42 4.60
C GLY A 35 13.09 23.27 3.36
N SER A 36 12.30 22.79 2.41
CA SER A 36 11.88 23.59 1.25
C SER A 36 10.98 24.76 1.67
N SER A 37 11.00 25.83 0.87
CA SER A 37 10.00 26.90 1.02
C SER A 37 8.61 26.39 0.63
N VAL A 38 7.56 27.09 1.09
CA VAL A 38 6.17 26.74 0.76
C VAL A 38 5.96 26.69 -0.76
N GLY A 39 6.55 27.63 -1.51
CA GLY A 39 6.47 27.67 -2.97
C GLY A 39 7.14 26.46 -3.64
N GLU A 40 8.36 26.12 -3.22
CA GLU A 40 9.10 24.96 -3.76
C GLU A 40 8.38 23.64 -3.43
N ALA A 41 7.97 23.48 -2.15
CA ALA A 41 7.22 22.32 -1.69
C ALA A 41 5.94 22.10 -2.49
N PHE A 42 5.20 23.17 -2.77
CA PHE A 42 4.00 23.13 -3.61
C PHE A 42 4.32 22.69 -5.04
N GLN A 43 5.32 23.29 -5.68
CA GLN A 43 5.66 22.99 -7.07
C GLN A 43 6.06 21.52 -7.26
N ILE A 44 6.87 20.97 -6.35
CA ILE A 44 7.29 19.58 -6.41
C ILE A 44 6.09 18.65 -6.17
N ALA A 45 5.29 18.91 -5.12
CA ALA A 45 4.10 18.12 -4.83
C ALA A 45 3.09 18.15 -5.98
N ALA A 46 2.81 19.33 -6.55
CA ALA A 46 1.92 19.50 -7.69
C ALA A 46 2.42 18.76 -8.93
N THR A 47 3.72 18.81 -9.21
CA THR A 47 4.32 18.10 -10.34
C THR A 47 4.15 16.58 -10.21
N ILE A 48 4.32 16.02 -9.01
CA ILE A 48 4.11 14.59 -8.76
C ILE A 48 2.65 14.22 -9.02
N ILE A 49 1.70 14.98 -8.46
CA ILE A 49 0.27 14.71 -8.59
C ILE A 49 -0.21 14.83 -10.04
N LEU A 50 0.28 15.82 -10.79
CA LEU A 50 -0.12 16.06 -12.18
C LEU A 50 0.39 15.00 -13.16
N ASN A 51 1.51 14.32 -12.82
CA ASN A 51 2.17 13.36 -13.69
C ASN A 51 1.86 11.90 -13.32
N ASP A 52 1.08 11.65 -12.28
CA ASP A 52 0.71 10.31 -11.82
C ASP A 52 -0.79 10.06 -12.02
N ASP A 53 -1.09 9.15 -12.96
CA ASP A 53 -2.46 8.77 -13.34
C ASP A 53 -3.29 8.24 -12.16
N LEU A 54 -2.64 7.81 -11.07
CA LEU A 54 -3.32 7.36 -9.85
C LEU A 54 -4.12 8.46 -9.14
N PHE A 55 -3.81 9.74 -9.40
CA PHE A 55 -4.51 10.88 -8.80
C PHE A 55 -5.64 11.43 -9.67
N GLY A 56 -6.11 10.67 -10.66
CA GLY A 56 -7.34 10.95 -11.39
C GLY A 56 -7.46 12.38 -11.94
N GLY A 57 -6.33 12.97 -12.34
CA GLY A 57 -6.25 14.33 -12.87
C GLY A 57 -6.44 15.45 -11.83
N GLN A 58 -6.18 15.19 -10.54
CA GLN A 58 -6.14 16.19 -9.48
C GLN A 58 -5.22 17.37 -9.83
N ARG A 59 -5.66 18.60 -9.54
CA ARG A 59 -4.89 19.83 -9.86
C ARG A 59 -4.75 20.73 -8.63
N PRO A 60 -3.67 20.61 -7.85
CA PRO A 60 -3.42 21.49 -6.70
C PRO A 60 -3.29 22.96 -7.11
N TRP A 61 -3.72 23.87 -6.25
CA TRP A 61 -3.61 25.33 -6.43
C TRP A 61 -2.89 25.99 -5.25
N LEU A 62 -2.19 27.08 -5.55
CA LEU A 62 -1.54 27.96 -4.60
C LEU A 62 -1.99 29.38 -4.91
N ASP A 63 -2.51 30.09 -3.92
CA ASP A 63 -2.94 31.49 -4.00
C ASP A 63 -2.11 32.27 -2.97
N ASP A 64 -1.21 33.13 -3.44
CA ASP A 64 -0.35 33.96 -2.59
C ASP A 64 -0.47 35.47 -2.82
N ASP A 65 -1.34 35.90 -3.73
CA ASP A 65 -1.71 37.30 -3.95
C ASP A 65 -3.15 37.65 -3.49
N GLY A 66 -3.95 36.64 -3.16
CA GLY A 66 -5.30 36.76 -2.63
C GLY A 66 -6.38 36.96 -3.69
N ASP A 67 -6.10 36.71 -4.98
CA ASP A 67 -7.06 36.83 -6.06
C ASP A 67 -7.99 35.59 -6.20
N GLY A 68 -7.65 34.50 -5.49
CA GLY A 68 -8.39 33.25 -5.48
C GLY A 68 -8.25 32.42 -6.75
N GLN A 69 -7.24 32.70 -7.57
CA GLN A 69 -6.86 31.98 -8.77
C GLN A 69 -5.46 31.40 -8.59
N PHE A 70 -5.07 30.50 -9.48
CA PHE A 70 -3.68 30.03 -9.56
C PHE A 70 -3.04 30.63 -10.82
N PHE A 71 -2.77 31.93 -10.77
CA PHE A 71 -2.27 32.72 -11.88
C PHE A 71 -1.29 33.82 -11.42
N ASN A 72 0.00 33.61 -11.68
CA ASN A 72 1.12 34.43 -11.20
C ASN A 72 1.45 34.27 -9.70
N ASP A 73 0.95 33.22 -9.07
CA ASP A 73 1.30 32.89 -7.71
C ASP A 73 2.69 32.27 -7.54
N GLY A 74 3.16 32.30 -6.31
CA GLY A 74 4.35 31.61 -5.83
C GLY A 74 5.49 32.54 -5.45
N ALA A 75 5.43 33.83 -5.82
CA ALA A 75 6.48 34.80 -5.51
C ALA A 75 6.61 35.05 -4.00
N LEU A 76 5.48 35.15 -3.29
CA LEU A 76 5.48 35.27 -1.83
C LEU A 76 5.80 33.92 -1.20
N ALA A 77 5.17 32.84 -1.66
CA ALA A 77 5.34 31.50 -1.11
C ALA A 77 6.78 30.96 -1.21
N ALA A 78 7.53 31.34 -2.25
CA ALA A 78 8.93 30.95 -2.44
C ALA A 78 9.86 31.45 -1.33
N ASN A 79 9.45 32.46 -0.56
CA ASN A 79 10.24 33.06 0.51
C ASN A 79 9.73 32.69 1.92
N ILE A 80 8.73 31.81 2.02
CA ILE A 80 8.14 31.40 3.30
C ILE A 80 8.66 30.01 3.67
N TYR A 81 9.22 29.88 4.87
CA TYR A 81 9.67 28.63 5.46
C TYR A 81 8.89 28.35 6.74
N LEU A 82 8.47 27.11 6.94
CA LEU A 82 7.89 26.67 8.20
C LEU A 82 9.00 26.12 9.09
N GLY A 83 9.13 26.63 10.32
CA GLY A 83 10.14 26.18 11.28
C GLY A 83 11.52 26.86 11.19
N GLY A 84 11.73 27.77 10.23
CA GLY A 84 12.99 28.49 10.02
C GLY A 84 13.85 27.89 8.90
N GLU A 85 14.64 28.72 8.22
CA GLU A 85 15.49 28.27 7.11
C GLU A 85 16.58 27.30 7.62
N GLY A 86 16.70 26.12 6.98
CA GLY A 86 17.81 25.20 7.22
C GLY A 86 17.72 24.31 8.46
N PHE A 87 16.55 24.19 9.11
CA PHE A 87 16.33 23.11 10.08
C PHE A 87 16.18 21.78 9.36
N ILE A 88 17.31 21.14 9.07
CA ILE A 88 17.33 19.80 8.50
C ILE A 88 17.15 18.82 9.66
N GLN A 89 15.94 18.26 9.80
CA GLN A 89 15.77 17.05 10.62
C GLN A 89 16.70 15.96 10.11
N THR A 90 17.06 14.98 10.95
CA THR A 90 17.82 13.82 10.49
C THR A 90 17.14 13.30 9.23
N PRO A 91 17.86 13.21 8.09
CA PRO A 91 17.21 12.90 6.83
C PRO A 91 16.50 11.56 6.95
N PRO A 92 15.28 11.45 6.41
CA PRO A 92 14.53 10.21 6.46
C PRO A 92 15.37 9.08 5.85
N PRO A 93 15.12 7.83 6.25
CA PRO A 93 15.78 6.71 5.62
C PRO A 93 15.48 6.72 4.12
N ALA A 94 16.47 6.44 3.29
CA ALA A 94 16.29 6.36 1.84
C ALA A 94 16.20 4.90 1.41
N ILE A 95 15.23 4.53 0.57
CA ILE A 95 15.24 3.24 -0.12
C ILE A 95 16.13 3.38 -1.36
N THR A 96 17.31 2.77 -1.31
CA THR A 96 18.32 2.85 -2.38
C THR A 96 18.14 1.79 -3.47
N GLN A 97 17.46 0.70 -3.14
CA GLN A 97 17.23 -0.40 -4.08
C GLN A 97 15.98 -1.17 -3.68
N VAL A 98 15.28 -1.69 -4.66
CA VAL A 98 14.20 -2.67 -4.51
C VAL A 98 14.55 -3.92 -5.30
N HIS A 99 13.80 -5.00 -5.07
CA HIS A 99 13.93 -6.21 -5.89
C HIS A 99 13.83 -5.88 -7.40
N PRO A 100 14.58 -6.60 -8.26
CA PRO A 100 14.45 -6.41 -9.70
C PRO A 100 13.04 -6.79 -10.18
N HIS A 101 12.63 -6.23 -11.33
CA HIS A 101 11.41 -6.68 -12.01
C HIS A 101 11.46 -8.19 -12.18
N LYS A 102 10.41 -8.89 -11.75
CA LYS A 102 10.33 -10.35 -11.78
C LYS A 102 9.10 -10.79 -12.56
N THR A 103 9.30 -11.66 -13.55
CA THR A 103 8.21 -12.38 -14.22
C THR A 103 8.09 -13.77 -13.61
N LEU A 104 6.93 -14.07 -13.03
CA LEU A 104 6.63 -15.40 -12.49
C LEU A 104 6.28 -16.37 -13.61
N ALA A 105 6.65 -17.64 -13.44
CA ALA A 105 6.24 -18.70 -14.35
C ALA A 105 4.72 -18.98 -14.20
N GLU A 106 4.15 -19.71 -15.14
CA GLU A 106 2.77 -20.19 -15.02
C GLU A 106 2.61 -21.02 -13.74
N ASN A 107 1.54 -20.78 -12.99
CA ASN A 107 1.26 -21.39 -11.68
C ASN A 107 2.27 -21.09 -10.56
N ASP A 108 3.25 -20.22 -10.78
CA ASP A 108 4.06 -19.65 -9.70
C ASP A 108 3.34 -18.42 -9.14
N SER A 109 3.13 -18.40 -7.81
CA SER A 109 2.47 -17.32 -7.09
C SER A 109 3.41 -16.62 -6.10
N SER A 110 4.69 -17.02 -6.06
CA SER A 110 5.62 -16.61 -5.02
C SER A 110 6.76 -15.74 -5.54
N ALA A 111 6.93 -14.57 -4.92
CA ALA A 111 8.12 -13.74 -5.11
C ALA A 111 8.69 -13.29 -3.78
N THR A 112 10.02 -13.35 -3.70
CA THR A 112 10.79 -12.65 -2.69
C THR A 112 10.80 -11.16 -3.03
N LEU A 113 10.20 -10.38 -2.14
CA LEU A 113 10.17 -8.93 -2.17
C LEU A 113 11.21 -8.42 -1.19
N TRP A 114 12.07 -7.48 -1.60
CA TRP A 114 13.05 -6.91 -0.70
C TRP A 114 13.39 -5.47 -1.05
N VAL A 115 13.93 -4.76 -0.06
CA VAL A 115 14.46 -3.40 -0.21
C VAL A 115 15.81 -3.25 0.47
N LYS A 116 16.61 -2.31 -0.04
CA LYS A 116 17.86 -1.88 0.58
C LYS A 116 17.75 -0.42 0.96
N THR A 117 17.99 -0.12 2.23
CA THR A 117 17.90 1.24 2.76
C THR A 117 19.28 1.87 2.98
N SER A 118 19.30 3.20 3.07
CA SER A 118 20.43 4.00 3.55
C SER A 118 19.94 4.95 4.65
N PRO A 119 20.60 5.01 5.82
CA PRO A 119 21.74 4.17 6.21
C PRO A 119 21.36 2.68 6.26
N SER A 120 22.34 1.81 6.03
CA SER A 120 22.18 0.34 5.99
C SER A 120 22.80 -0.33 7.22
N GLY A 121 22.25 -1.46 7.67
CA GLY A 121 22.84 -2.29 8.74
C GLY A 121 22.29 -1.98 10.14
N SER A 122 22.92 -2.52 11.18
CA SER A 122 22.48 -2.36 12.59
C SER A 122 22.59 -0.93 13.12
N THR A 123 23.23 -0.03 12.38
CA THR A 123 23.30 1.41 12.65
C THR A 123 22.15 2.17 12.01
N ALA A 124 21.42 1.55 11.06
CA ALA A 124 20.19 2.11 10.53
C ALA A 124 19.15 2.06 11.65
N LYS A 125 18.81 3.22 12.21
CA LYS A 125 17.73 3.38 13.17
C LYS A 125 16.39 3.21 12.47
N LEU A 126 16.13 2.03 11.91
CA LEU A 126 14.90 1.71 11.21
C LEU A 126 13.93 1.04 12.17
N TYR A 127 12.73 1.58 12.26
CA TYR A 127 11.65 1.03 13.06
C TYR A 127 10.87 -0.05 12.32
N LYS A 128 10.47 0.22 11.06
CA LYS A 128 9.76 -0.76 10.22
C LYS A 128 9.93 -0.49 8.73
N VAL A 129 9.70 -1.52 7.92
CA VAL A 129 9.47 -1.40 6.47
C VAL A 129 8.12 -1.99 6.15
N GLN A 130 7.40 -1.33 5.24
CA GLN A 130 6.12 -1.80 4.73
C GLN A 130 6.14 -1.86 3.20
N ALA A 131 5.32 -2.76 2.66
CA ALA A 131 5.05 -2.87 1.25
C ALA A 131 3.55 -2.91 1.00
N VAL A 132 3.08 -2.12 0.04
CA VAL A 132 1.70 -2.15 -0.46
C VAL A 132 1.69 -2.77 -1.84
N LEU A 133 0.94 -3.86 -1.99
CA LEU A 133 0.80 -4.56 -3.26
C LEU A 133 -0.51 -4.13 -3.93
N VAL A 134 -0.41 -3.63 -5.15
CA VAL A 134 -1.56 -3.27 -5.99
C VAL A 134 -1.77 -4.34 -7.05
N ASN A 135 -2.96 -4.96 -6.97
CA ASN A 135 -3.39 -6.00 -7.89
C ASN A 135 -3.56 -5.44 -9.32
N PRO A 136 -3.20 -6.19 -10.38
CA PRO A 136 -3.39 -5.75 -11.78
C PRO A 136 -4.84 -5.38 -12.14
N ASN A 137 -5.81 -6.06 -11.52
CA ASN A 137 -7.24 -5.82 -11.71
C ASN A 137 -7.82 -4.90 -10.63
N PHE A 138 -6.98 -4.17 -9.91
CA PHE A 138 -7.41 -3.30 -8.83
C PHE A 138 -8.41 -2.25 -9.33
N VAL A 139 -9.62 -2.30 -8.78
CA VAL A 139 -10.61 -1.24 -8.88
C VAL A 139 -10.53 -0.45 -7.57
N LEU A 140 -10.44 0.88 -7.67
CA LEU A 140 -10.17 1.79 -6.56
C LEU A 140 -11.12 1.66 -5.34
N SER A 141 -12.26 0.99 -5.47
CA SER A 141 -13.30 0.88 -4.43
C SER A 141 -13.02 -0.14 -3.31
N ASP A 142 -12.09 -1.10 -3.49
CA ASP A 142 -12.08 -2.35 -2.69
C ASP A 142 -10.85 -2.52 -1.78
N TYR A 143 -10.09 -1.48 -1.46
CA TYR A 143 -8.82 -1.65 -0.75
C TYR A 143 -8.98 -1.90 0.77
N GLN A 144 -8.62 -3.10 1.22
CA GLN A 144 -8.31 -3.45 2.61
C GLN A 144 -6.82 -3.80 2.68
N GLY A 145 -6.00 -2.92 3.25
CA GLY A 145 -4.55 -3.08 3.27
C GLY A 145 -4.09 -4.23 4.17
N GLU A 146 -3.60 -5.32 3.56
CA GLU A 146 -2.75 -6.27 4.29
C GLU A 146 -1.37 -5.63 4.49
N ALA A 147 -1.09 -5.19 5.72
CA ALA A 147 0.24 -4.75 6.12
C ALA A 147 1.17 -5.98 6.19
N THR A 148 2.04 -6.14 5.19
CA THR A 148 3.09 -7.16 5.26
C THR A 148 4.19 -6.65 6.19
N ASN A 149 4.37 -7.28 7.35
CA ASN A 149 5.49 -7.00 8.25
C ASN A 149 6.76 -7.71 7.74
N PHE A 150 7.86 -6.96 7.63
CA PHE A 150 9.17 -7.45 7.22
C PHE A 150 10.07 -7.68 8.45
N ASP A 151 10.50 -8.92 8.68
CA ASP A 151 11.34 -9.32 9.85
C ASP A 151 12.87 -9.15 9.57
N ARG A 152 13.22 -9.13 8.27
CA ARG A 152 14.39 -8.50 7.64
C ARG A 152 13.85 -7.79 6.40
N PHE A 153 14.56 -6.88 5.73
CA PHE A 153 14.02 -6.13 4.56
C PHE A 153 13.74 -7.01 3.32
N GLU A 154 13.35 -8.25 3.52
CA GLU A 154 12.98 -9.30 2.60
C GLU A 154 11.78 -10.06 3.18
N ALA A 155 10.73 -10.25 2.37
CA ALA A 155 9.59 -11.10 2.69
C ALA A 155 9.19 -11.89 1.44
N VAL A 156 8.70 -13.10 1.63
CA VAL A 156 8.11 -13.90 0.56
C VAL A 156 6.61 -13.61 0.54
N TYR A 157 6.11 -13.08 -0.58
CA TYR A 157 4.69 -12.96 -0.84
C TYR A 157 4.27 -14.03 -1.84
N ASP A 158 3.27 -14.84 -1.48
CA ASP A 158 2.89 -16.07 -2.17
C ASP A 158 1.50 -16.03 -2.82
N LYS A 159 0.86 -14.85 -2.87
CA LYS A 159 -0.50 -14.66 -3.41
C LYS A 159 -0.53 -13.96 -4.78
N PHE A 160 0.54 -14.00 -5.59
CA PHE A 160 0.57 -13.42 -6.94
C PHE A 160 -0.23 -14.23 -7.97
N CYS A 161 -1.52 -14.45 -7.73
CA CYS A 161 -2.36 -15.33 -8.56
C CYS A 161 -3.25 -14.57 -9.55
N THR A 162 -3.35 -13.25 -9.45
CA THR A 162 -4.02 -12.45 -10.49
C THR A 162 -3.03 -12.16 -11.60
N ALA A 163 -3.35 -12.58 -12.82
CA ALA A 163 -2.52 -12.32 -13.99
C ALA A 163 -2.41 -10.81 -14.27
N GLY A 164 -1.21 -10.36 -14.62
CA GLY A 164 -0.92 -8.96 -14.94
C GLY A 164 0.26 -8.38 -14.14
N LEU A 165 0.47 -7.08 -14.31
CA LEU A 165 1.56 -6.35 -13.66
C LEU A 165 1.14 -5.88 -12.26
N TRP A 166 1.72 -6.48 -11.23
CA TRP A 166 1.57 -6.03 -9.86
C TRP A 166 2.57 -4.90 -9.58
N ARG A 167 2.07 -3.78 -9.04
CA ARG A 167 2.90 -2.68 -8.55
C ARG A 167 3.06 -2.82 -7.04
N ILE A 168 4.28 -2.72 -6.56
CA ILE A 168 4.60 -2.76 -5.13
C ILE A 168 5.21 -1.44 -4.69
N PHE A 169 4.60 -0.80 -3.70
CA PHE A 169 5.09 0.45 -3.11
C PHE A 169 5.73 0.18 -1.76
N TYR A 170 6.99 0.55 -1.62
CA TYR A 170 7.79 0.33 -0.41
C TYR A 170 8.03 1.64 0.33
N GLN A 171 7.96 1.58 1.66
CA GLN A 171 8.40 2.66 2.54
C GLN A 171 9.15 2.09 3.74
N ALA A 172 10.13 2.85 4.22
CA ALA A 172 10.89 2.58 5.44
C ALA A 172 10.62 3.68 6.46
N GLN A 173 10.42 3.33 7.71
CA GLN A 173 10.26 4.27 8.82
C GLN A 173 11.46 4.20 9.73
N ASP A 174 12.01 5.34 10.14
CA ASP A 174 13.02 5.39 11.19
C ASP A 174 12.41 5.31 12.61
N THR A 175 13.28 5.29 13.63
CA THR A 175 12.87 5.26 15.04
C THR A 175 12.21 6.55 15.53
N ASP A 176 12.39 7.65 14.81
CA ASP A 176 11.78 8.94 15.12
C ASP A 176 10.38 9.05 14.48
N GLY A 177 10.00 8.05 13.67
CA GLY A 177 8.70 7.92 13.04
C GLY A 177 8.63 8.53 11.64
N VAL A 178 9.75 8.99 11.09
CA VAL A 178 9.81 9.62 9.76
C VAL A 178 9.88 8.54 8.68
N TRP A 179 9.06 8.70 7.65
CA TRP A 179 8.99 7.77 6.52
C TRP A 179 9.89 8.18 5.37
N SER A 180 10.45 7.19 4.67
CA SER A 180 11.14 7.35 3.41
C SER A 180 10.20 7.82 2.30
N GLU A 181 10.78 8.31 1.22
CA GLU A 181 10.10 8.32 -0.07
C GLU A 181 9.63 6.91 -0.46
N ILE A 182 8.59 6.87 -1.31
CA ILE A 182 8.06 5.61 -1.83
C ILE A 182 8.97 5.12 -2.94
N ALA A 183 9.50 3.90 -2.78
CA ALA A 183 10.14 3.18 -3.87
C ALA A 183 9.15 2.21 -4.53
N THR A 184 9.24 2.03 -5.84
CA THR A 184 8.33 1.16 -6.59
C THR A 184 9.07 -0.06 -7.13
N GLY A 185 8.51 -1.25 -6.87
CA GLY A 185 8.91 -2.51 -7.48
C GLY A 185 7.76 -3.11 -8.29
N GLU A 186 8.07 -4.10 -9.13
CA GLU A 186 7.09 -4.71 -10.03
C GLU A 186 7.25 -6.23 -10.10
N VAL A 187 6.11 -6.93 -10.14
CA VAL A 187 6.06 -8.37 -10.39
C VAL A 187 5.02 -8.64 -11.48
N GLN A 188 5.46 -9.24 -12.59
CA GLN A 188 4.57 -9.71 -13.64
C GLN A 188 4.12 -11.14 -13.31
N ALA A 189 2.85 -11.31 -12.98
CA ALA A 189 2.26 -12.61 -12.74
C ALA A 189 1.55 -13.13 -14.01
N GLN A 190 1.65 -14.43 -14.28
CA GLN A 190 0.89 -15.09 -15.37
C GLN A 190 -0.48 -15.60 -14.91
N GLY A 191 -0.80 -15.41 -13.62
CA GLY A 191 -1.92 -16.05 -12.97
C GLY A 191 -1.54 -17.43 -12.45
N CYS A 192 -2.24 -17.87 -11.41
CA CYS A 192 -2.00 -19.16 -10.79
C CYS A 192 -3.34 -19.85 -10.55
N SER A 193 -3.39 -21.18 -10.72
CA SER A 193 -4.51 -21.98 -10.26
C SER A 193 -4.26 -22.41 -8.81
N LEU A 194 -4.79 -21.66 -7.83
CA LEU A 194 -4.78 -22.12 -6.44
C LEU A 194 -5.76 -23.29 -6.30
N PRO A 195 -5.29 -24.53 -6.06
CA PRO A 195 -6.19 -25.65 -5.84
C PRO A 195 -7.06 -25.34 -4.62
N ALA A 196 -8.33 -25.74 -4.68
CA ALA A 196 -9.19 -25.64 -3.52
C ALA A 196 -8.65 -26.54 -2.41
N THR A 197 -8.51 -25.96 -1.22
CA THR A 197 -8.22 -26.71 0.01
C THR A 197 -9.43 -26.61 0.91
N VAL A 198 -9.83 -27.75 1.48
CA VAL A 198 -10.96 -27.84 2.39
C VAL A 198 -10.42 -28.28 3.75
N LYS A 199 -10.60 -27.42 4.76
CA LYS A 199 -10.34 -27.76 6.15
C LYS A 199 -11.68 -28.00 6.84
N MET A 200 -11.82 -29.16 7.46
CA MET A 200 -12.98 -29.52 8.27
C MET A 200 -12.53 -29.65 9.73
N ASP A 201 -13.18 -28.91 10.62
CA ASP A 201 -12.94 -28.97 12.05
C ASP A 201 -14.24 -29.39 12.74
N MET A 202 -14.14 -30.39 13.62
CA MET A 202 -15.24 -30.79 14.47
C MET A 202 -15.07 -30.16 15.85
N ASN A 203 -16.14 -29.73 16.50
CA ASN A 203 -16.05 -29.21 17.86
C ASN A 203 -15.61 -30.27 18.87
N GLN A 204 -15.91 -31.55 18.62
CA GLN A 204 -15.52 -32.67 19.47
C GLN A 204 -15.17 -33.93 18.65
N SER A 205 -14.38 -34.83 19.24
CA SER A 205 -14.03 -36.12 18.65
C SER A 205 -14.99 -37.26 19.05
N ARG A 206 -15.89 -37.02 20.02
CA ARG A 206 -16.89 -37.95 20.53
C ARG A 206 -18.16 -37.18 20.87
N TYR A 207 -19.31 -37.82 20.67
CA TYR A 207 -20.62 -37.22 20.89
C TYR A 207 -21.54 -38.18 21.64
N THR A 208 -22.33 -37.62 22.53
CA THR A 208 -23.50 -38.26 23.14
C THR A 208 -24.78 -37.73 22.49
N THR A 209 -25.92 -38.38 22.75
CA THR A 209 -27.22 -38.04 22.15
C THR A 209 -27.75 -36.66 22.54
N THR A 210 -27.15 -36.02 23.54
CA THR A 210 -27.57 -34.71 24.05
C THR A 210 -26.67 -33.56 23.58
N GLU A 211 -25.59 -33.86 22.86
CA GLU A 211 -24.60 -32.85 22.44
C GLU A 211 -24.81 -32.46 20.97
N PRO A 212 -24.80 -31.15 20.66
CA PRO A 212 -24.87 -30.71 19.27
C PRO A 212 -23.55 -31.01 18.54
N LEU A 213 -23.66 -31.71 17.42
CA LEU A 213 -22.59 -31.87 16.44
C LEU A 213 -22.38 -30.55 15.71
N ARG A 214 -21.15 -30.02 15.74
CA ARG A 214 -20.76 -28.87 14.95
C ARG A 214 -19.58 -29.23 14.05
N LEU A 215 -19.79 -29.04 12.75
CA LEU A 215 -18.78 -29.15 11.72
C LEU A 215 -18.53 -27.75 11.16
N ASP A 216 -17.37 -27.20 11.46
CA ASP A 216 -16.91 -25.96 10.85
C ASP A 216 -16.08 -26.31 9.61
N MET A 217 -16.35 -25.61 8.51
CA MET A 217 -15.63 -25.77 7.27
C MET A 217 -15.00 -24.46 6.84
N THR A 218 -13.74 -24.53 6.42
CA THR A 218 -13.07 -23.45 5.72
C THR A 218 -12.65 -23.94 4.34
N VAL A 219 -13.10 -23.26 3.29
CA VAL A 219 -12.66 -23.51 1.90
C VAL A 219 -11.78 -22.35 1.48
N ASN A 220 -10.57 -22.66 1.01
CA ASN A 220 -9.63 -21.68 0.46
C ASN A 220 -9.25 -22.09 -0.98
N GLY A 221 -8.73 -21.14 -1.77
CA GLY A 221 -8.29 -21.36 -3.14
C GLY A 221 -9.17 -20.65 -4.16
N GLN A 222 -8.93 -20.90 -5.46
CA GLN A 222 -9.63 -20.24 -6.58
C GLN A 222 -10.40 -21.23 -7.48
N ALA A 223 -10.50 -22.49 -7.08
CA ALA A 223 -11.24 -23.50 -7.82
C ALA A 223 -12.71 -23.57 -7.38
N VAL A 224 -13.60 -23.77 -8.35
CA VAL A 224 -14.98 -24.20 -8.07
C VAL A 224 -14.92 -25.68 -7.68
N VAL A 225 -15.43 -26.00 -6.50
CA VAL A 225 -15.50 -27.38 -6.01
C VAL A 225 -16.92 -27.74 -5.60
N ASP A 226 -17.34 -28.94 -6.00
CA ASP A 226 -18.53 -29.57 -5.44
C ASP A 226 -18.15 -30.24 -4.13
N LEU A 227 -18.84 -29.88 -3.06
CA LEU A 227 -18.61 -30.44 -1.75
C LEU A 227 -19.60 -31.56 -1.46
N TYR A 228 -19.07 -32.72 -1.11
CA TYR A 228 -19.85 -33.85 -0.61
C TYR A 228 -19.41 -34.18 0.81
N VAL A 229 -20.31 -33.97 1.78
CA VAL A 229 -20.08 -34.32 3.19
C VAL A 229 -20.97 -35.50 3.56
N ALA A 230 -20.36 -36.55 4.13
CA ALA A 230 -21.08 -37.72 4.64
C ALA A 230 -20.61 -38.08 6.05
N ILE A 231 -21.57 -38.35 6.94
CA ILE A 231 -21.32 -38.96 8.24
C ILE A 231 -21.44 -40.46 8.06
N VAL A 232 -20.32 -41.19 8.23
CA VAL A 232 -20.30 -42.65 8.13
C VAL A 232 -20.44 -43.25 9.52
N PHE A 233 -21.46 -44.09 9.71
CA PHE A 233 -21.70 -44.75 10.98
C PHE A 233 -20.99 -46.11 11.04
N PRO A 234 -20.63 -46.61 12.25
CA PRO A 234 -19.92 -47.89 12.39
C PRO A 234 -20.64 -49.09 11.75
N ALA A 235 -21.96 -49.02 11.60
CA ALA A 235 -22.77 -50.05 10.94
C ALA A 235 -22.66 -50.02 9.39
N GLY A 236 -21.85 -49.13 8.82
CA GLY A 236 -21.55 -49.07 7.39
C GLY A 236 -22.52 -48.25 6.55
N TYR A 237 -23.60 -47.71 7.12
CA TYR A 237 -24.44 -46.73 6.45
C TYR A 237 -23.90 -45.30 6.65
N PHE A 238 -24.30 -44.39 5.76
CA PHE A 238 -23.91 -42.98 5.83
C PHE A 238 -25.11 -42.05 5.66
N GLN A 239 -24.99 -40.83 6.18
CA GLN A 239 -25.91 -39.75 5.94
C GLN A 239 -25.18 -38.58 5.30
N THR A 240 -25.65 -38.13 4.14
CA THR A 240 -25.11 -36.95 3.46
C THR A 240 -25.74 -35.68 4.00
N ILE A 241 -24.94 -34.62 4.06
CA ILE A 241 -25.41 -33.26 4.32
C ILE A 241 -25.37 -32.54 2.97
N ALA A 242 -26.54 -32.12 2.50
CA ALA A 242 -26.72 -31.35 1.28
C ALA A 242 -27.14 -29.92 1.63
#